data_AF-A0A1B6H9I9-F1
#
_entry.id   AF-A0A1B6H9I9-F1
#
_cell.length_a   1.000
_cell.length_b   1.000
_cell.length_c   1.000
_cell.angle_alpha   90.00
_cell.angle_beta   90.00
_cell.angle_gamma   90.00
#
_symmetry.space_group_name_H-M   'P 1'
#
loop_
_entity.id
_entity.type
_entity.pdbx_description
1 polymer ?
#
loop_
_entity_poly.entity_id
_entity_poly.type
_entity_poly.pdbx_seq_one_letter_code
_entity_poly.pdbx_strand_id
1 'polypeptide(L)'
;AVDIIQRHNKESPLFLYLAHLAVHSGNRGKYLEAPQSEIDKFQHIKDPNRRTYAAMVSKLDESVGRVVAALQTRYMLDNTIIVFMSDNGAPSKDTTSSTFNFYPNWGSNFPLRGAKETLWEGGVRSPTFIWSKQFQSNPRVYNGMIHITDWLPTLYRAAGGFVTRLPAYLDGRDQWNSISLGLPSARNETLVNINENDKNAALIAVYNPGSFYK
;
A
#
# COMPACT_ATOMS: atom_id res chain seq x y z
N ALA A 1 -0.85 12.35 -13.26
CA ALA A 1 0.43 12.23 -12.53
C ALA A 1 1.61 12.75 -13.34
N VAL A 2 1.95 12.13 -14.49
CA VAL A 2 3.08 12.56 -15.34
C VAL A 2 2.99 14.04 -15.74
N ASP A 3 1.85 14.50 -16.27
CA ASP A 3 1.65 15.92 -16.62
C ASP A 3 1.87 16.88 -15.46
N ILE A 4 1.41 16.51 -14.26
CA ILE A 4 1.60 17.31 -13.03
C ILE A 4 3.09 17.45 -12.76
N ILE A 5 3.84 16.34 -12.76
CA ILE A 5 5.29 16.32 -12.52
C ILE A 5 6.05 17.12 -13.58
N GLN A 6 5.67 16.97 -14.86
CA GLN A 6 6.32 17.67 -15.97
C GLN A 6 6.13 19.18 -15.91
N ARG A 7 4.96 19.65 -15.45
CA ARG A 7 4.63 21.08 -15.36
C ARG A 7 4.94 21.71 -14.00
N HIS A 8 5.29 20.90 -12.99
CA HIS A 8 5.52 21.38 -11.62
C HIS A 8 6.68 22.37 -11.52
N ASN A 9 6.47 23.48 -10.78
CA ASN A 9 7.54 24.41 -10.42
C ASN A 9 8.40 23.82 -9.29
N LYS A 10 9.66 23.52 -9.61
CA LYS A 10 10.63 22.86 -8.71
C LYS A 10 11.07 23.73 -7.53
N GLU A 11 10.73 25.01 -7.50
CA GLU A 11 10.98 25.89 -6.33
C GLU A 11 10.08 25.56 -5.13
N SER A 12 9.00 24.82 -5.35
CA SER A 12 8.08 24.38 -4.30
C SER A 12 8.06 22.86 -4.20
N PRO A 13 7.93 22.27 -3.00
CA PRO A 13 7.77 20.83 -2.85
C PRO A 13 6.43 20.36 -3.47
N LEU A 14 6.42 19.14 -3.99
CA LEU A 14 5.22 18.50 -4.54
C LEU A 14 4.74 17.39 -3.59
N PHE A 15 3.46 17.44 -3.24
CA PHE A 15 2.75 16.29 -2.69
C PHE A 15 1.77 15.76 -3.75
N LEU A 16 1.87 14.47 -4.07
CA LEU A 16 1.00 13.82 -5.05
C LEU A 16 0.42 12.54 -4.45
N TYR A 17 -0.91 12.51 -4.30
CA TYR A 17 -1.66 11.30 -3.99
C TYR A 17 -2.20 10.70 -5.29
N LEU A 18 -1.78 9.47 -5.60
CA LEU A 18 -2.18 8.75 -6.80
C LEU A 18 -2.91 7.46 -6.40
N ALA A 19 -4.24 7.52 -6.39
CA ALA A 19 -5.10 6.38 -6.09
C ALA A 19 -5.52 5.66 -7.38
N HIS A 20 -4.77 4.64 -7.78
CA HIS A 20 -5.16 3.81 -8.91
C HIS A 20 -6.44 3.03 -8.63
N LEU A 21 -7.32 2.90 -9.64
CA LEU A 21 -8.46 1.99 -9.58
C LEU A 21 -8.02 0.52 -9.75
N ALA A 22 -6.96 0.31 -10.52
CA ALA A 22 -6.36 -1.01 -10.68
C ALA A 22 -5.73 -1.44 -9.33
N VAL A 23 -5.90 -2.68 -8.87
CA VAL A 23 -6.47 -3.85 -9.56
C VAL A 23 -7.82 -4.29 -8.97
N HIS A 24 -8.65 -3.31 -8.59
CA HIS A 24 -10.00 -3.59 -8.09
C HIS A 24 -10.86 -4.29 -9.16
N SER A 25 -11.87 -5.04 -8.71
CA SER A 25 -12.90 -5.59 -9.59
C SER A 25 -13.63 -4.46 -10.32
N GLY A 26 -13.93 -4.67 -11.60
CA GLY A 26 -14.75 -3.77 -12.42
C GLY A 26 -16.24 -3.94 -12.19
N ASN A 27 -17.03 -3.65 -13.22
CA ASN A 27 -18.48 -3.72 -13.15
C ASN A 27 -19.00 -5.16 -13.29
N ARG A 28 -20.23 -5.40 -12.80
CA ARG A 28 -20.93 -6.68 -13.03
C ARG A 28 -20.99 -7.00 -14.52
N GLY A 29 -20.66 -8.24 -14.86
CA GLY A 29 -20.54 -8.70 -16.26
C GLY A 29 -19.14 -8.52 -16.86
N LYS A 30 -18.27 -7.69 -16.29
CA LYS A 30 -16.88 -7.53 -16.69
C LYS A 30 -15.99 -7.12 -15.51
N TYR A 31 -15.70 -8.10 -14.65
CA TYR A 31 -14.95 -7.88 -13.40
C TYR A 31 -13.46 -7.58 -13.60
N LEU A 32 -12.86 -8.03 -14.70
CA LEU A 32 -11.44 -7.83 -14.97
C LEU A 32 -11.26 -7.34 -16.41
N GLU A 33 -10.35 -6.41 -16.60
CA GLU A 33 -10.05 -5.87 -17.92
C GLU A 33 -8.58 -5.42 -18.01
N ALA A 34 -7.90 -5.92 -19.05
CA ALA A 34 -6.59 -5.47 -19.46
C ALA A 34 -6.46 -5.59 -20.99
N PRO A 35 -5.55 -4.85 -21.64
CA PRO A 35 -5.28 -5.04 -23.07
C PRO A 35 -4.90 -6.49 -23.37
N GLN A 36 -5.44 -7.07 -24.44
CA GLN A 36 -5.21 -8.48 -24.79
C GLN A 36 -3.72 -8.81 -24.92
N SER A 37 -2.95 -7.92 -25.55
CA SER A 37 -1.49 -8.06 -25.68
C SER A 37 -0.76 -8.14 -24.34
N GLU A 38 -1.32 -7.57 -23.28
CA GLU A 38 -0.78 -7.68 -21.92
C GLU A 38 -1.17 -9.01 -21.27
N ILE A 39 -2.42 -9.45 -21.46
CA ILE A 39 -2.92 -10.76 -21.01
C ILE A 39 -2.08 -11.89 -21.62
N ASP A 40 -1.69 -11.75 -22.88
CA ASP A 40 -0.91 -12.75 -23.61
C ASP A 40 0.52 -12.94 -23.08
N LYS A 41 1.05 -12.00 -22.28
CA LYS A 41 2.32 -12.20 -21.58
C LYS A 41 2.23 -13.24 -20.45
N PHE A 42 1.02 -13.51 -19.97
CA PHE A 42 0.77 -14.36 -18.81
C PHE A 42 0.15 -15.72 -19.17
N GLN A 43 0.34 -16.21 -20.40
CA GLN A 43 -0.25 -17.48 -20.88
C GLN A 43 0.13 -18.71 -20.05
N HIS A 44 1.25 -18.64 -19.32
CA HIS A 44 1.65 -19.66 -18.34
C HIS A 44 0.70 -19.78 -17.13
N ILE A 45 -0.11 -18.75 -16.85
CA ILE A 45 -1.17 -18.79 -15.83
C ILE A 45 -2.39 -19.49 -16.41
N LYS A 46 -2.73 -20.66 -15.85
CA LYS A 46 -3.83 -21.52 -16.34
C LYS A 46 -5.22 -20.91 -16.13
N ASP A 47 -5.48 -20.30 -14.96
CA ASP A 47 -6.77 -19.65 -14.68
C ASP A 47 -6.86 -18.34 -15.50
N PRO A 48 -7.82 -18.21 -16.42
CA PRO A 48 -7.89 -17.05 -17.32
C PRO A 48 -8.19 -15.74 -16.58
N ASN A 49 -8.91 -15.79 -15.46
CA ASN A 49 -9.19 -14.59 -14.69
C ASN A 49 -7.96 -14.17 -13.87
N ARG A 50 -7.21 -15.12 -13.28
CA ARG A 50 -5.92 -14.82 -12.65
C ARG A 50 -4.92 -14.26 -13.67
N ARG A 51 -4.97 -14.73 -14.92
CA ARG A 51 -4.18 -14.19 -16.02
C ARG A 51 -4.53 -12.73 -16.32
N THR A 52 -5.81 -12.42 -16.47
CA THR A 52 -6.26 -11.02 -16.68
C THR A 52 -5.92 -10.14 -15.48
N TYR A 53 -6.06 -10.64 -14.25
CA TYR A 53 -5.64 -9.93 -13.04
C TYR A 53 -4.14 -9.63 -13.04
N ALA A 54 -3.28 -10.59 -13.40
CA ALA A 54 -1.84 -10.37 -13.53
C ALA A 54 -1.52 -9.29 -14.57
N ALA A 55 -2.26 -9.27 -15.69
CA ALA A 55 -2.13 -8.20 -16.69
C ALA A 55 -2.57 -6.82 -16.17
N MET A 56 -3.61 -6.75 -15.33
CA MET A 56 -3.99 -5.50 -14.65
C MET A 56 -2.87 -5.02 -13.71
N VAL A 57 -2.25 -5.92 -12.94
CA VAL A 57 -1.10 -5.59 -12.08
C VAL A 57 0.08 -5.11 -12.92
N SER A 58 0.34 -5.75 -14.06
CA SER A 58 1.38 -5.33 -15.01
C SER A 58 1.15 -3.91 -15.54
N LYS A 59 -0.11 -3.54 -15.86
CA LYS A 59 -0.43 -2.16 -16.26
C LYS A 59 -0.33 -1.15 -15.13
N LEU A 60 -0.60 -1.56 -13.89
CA LEU A 60 -0.32 -0.73 -12.72
C LEU A 60 1.18 -0.47 -12.58
N ASP A 61 2.01 -1.52 -12.71
CA ASP A 61 3.47 -1.41 -12.68
C ASP A 61 3.99 -0.47 -13.78
N GLU A 62 3.51 -0.63 -15.02
CA GLU A 62 3.85 0.28 -16.12
C GLU A 62 3.46 1.73 -15.80
N SER A 63 2.29 1.95 -15.18
CA SER A 63 1.83 3.27 -14.76
C SER A 63 2.76 3.89 -13.71
N VAL A 64 3.16 3.13 -12.70
CA VAL A 64 4.14 3.56 -11.67
C VAL A 64 5.49 3.86 -12.30
N GLY A 65 5.97 3.01 -13.22
CA GLY A 65 7.21 3.21 -13.95
C GLY A 65 7.24 4.53 -14.72
N ARG A 66 6.12 4.93 -15.36
CA ARG A 66 5.98 6.24 -16.02
C ARG A 66 6.09 7.41 -15.04
N VAL A 67 5.57 7.27 -13.82
CA VAL A 67 5.71 8.31 -12.77
C VAL A 67 7.16 8.45 -12.34
N VAL A 68 7.84 7.33 -12.05
CA VAL A 68 9.26 7.32 -11.66
C VAL A 68 10.13 7.92 -12.77
N ALA A 69 9.89 7.54 -14.03
CA ALA A 69 10.61 8.07 -15.19
C ALA A 69 10.39 9.58 -15.36
N ALA A 70 9.17 10.08 -15.13
CA ALA A 70 8.88 11.51 -15.18
C ALA A 70 9.63 12.29 -14.08
N LEU A 71 9.66 11.76 -12.85
CA LEU A 71 10.43 12.34 -11.74
C LEU A 71 11.93 12.36 -12.06
N GLN A 72 12.46 11.29 -12.65
CA GLN A 72 13.87 11.20 -13.06
C GLN A 72 14.20 12.22 -14.16
N THR A 73 13.38 12.28 -15.21
CA THR A 73 13.56 13.21 -16.35
C THR A 73 13.50 14.67 -15.90
N ARG A 74 12.71 14.99 -14.87
CA ARG A 74 12.61 16.34 -14.29
C ARG A 74 13.69 16.64 -13.24
N TYR A 75 14.59 15.69 -12.96
CA TYR A 75 15.60 15.77 -11.90
C TYR A 75 14.98 16.01 -10.51
N MET A 76 13.80 15.44 -10.27
CA MET A 76 13.09 15.53 -8.98
C MET A 76 13.25 14.26 -8.14
N LEU A 77 13.56 13.12 -8.79
CA LEU A 77 13.61 11.82 -8.14
C LEU A 77 14.57 11.77 -6.94
N ASP A 78 15.69 12.47 -7.01
CA ASP A 78 16.72 12.49 -5.97
C ASP A 78 16.24 13.07 -4.63
N ASN A 79 15.27 13.98 -4.68
CA ASN A 79 14.62 14.55 -3.50
C ASN A 79 13.14 14.13 -3.41
N THR A 80 12.84 12.88 -3.75
CA THR A 80 11.49 12.32 -3.66
C THR A 80 11.43 11.19 -2.63
N ILE A 81 10.30 11.10 -1.95
CA ILE A 81 9.88 9.93 -1.17
C ILE A 81 8.69 9.32 -1.92
N ILE A 82 8.82 8.05 -2.32
CA ILE A 82 7.76 7.29 -2.97
C ILE A 82 7.26 6.26 -1.97
N VAL A 83 5.99 6.37 -1.57
CA VAL A 83 5.27 5.34 -0.83
C VAL A 83 4.32 4.64 -1.80
N PHE A 84 4.44 3.33 -1.94
CA PHE A 84 3.50 2.51 -2.67
C PHE A 84 2.91 1.49 -1.71
N MET A 85 1.58 1.39 -1.68
CA MET A 85 0.88 0.47 -0.81
C MET A 85 -0.47 0.06 -1.40
N SER A 86 -0.96 -1.11 -0.99
CA SER A 86 -2.37 -1.49 -1.17
C SER A 86 -3.22 -0.89 -0.05
N ASP A 87 -4.46 -0.50 -0.37
CA ASP A 87 -5.44 0.05 0.58
C ASP A 87 -5.97 -1.02 1.56
N ASN A 88 -6.15 -2.25 1.07
CA ASN A 88 -6.54 -3.43 1.84
C ASN A 88 -5.97 -4.71 1.21
N GLY A 89 -6.17 -5.84 1.88
CA GLY A 89 -5.94 -7.16 1.30
C GLY A 89 -6.86 -7.49 0.13
N ALA A 90 -6.50 -8.49 -0.67
CA ALA A 90 -7.27 -8.84 -1.87
C ALA A 90 -8.59 -9.57 -1.52
N PRO A 91 -9.69 -9.33 -2.26
CA PRO A 91 -10.81 -10.27 -2.36
C PRO A 91 -10.32 -11.60 -2.98
N SER A 92 -9.92 -12.56 -2.16
CA SER A 92 -9.53 -13.90 -2.63
C SER A 92 -10.65 -14.92 -2.42
N LYS A 93 -10.51 -16.12 -3.01
CA LYS A 93 -11.39 -17.29 -2.82
C LYS A 93 -11.38 -17.86 -1.37
N ASP A 94 -11.14 -17.04 -0.36
CA ASP A 94 -11.35 -17.38 1.04
C ASP A 94 -12.84 -17.14 1.35
N THR A 95 -13.50 -18.13 1.95
CA THR A 95 -14.96 -18.19 2.14
C THR A 95 -15.51 -17.12 3.08
N THR A 96 -14.65 -16.29 3.67
CA THR A 96 -15.01 -15.27 4.65
C THR A 96 -15.26 -13.87 4.06
N SER A 97 -14.89 -13.61 2.79
CA SER A 97 -15.11 -12.30 2.16
C SER A 97 -16.44 -12.25 1.41
N SER A 98 -17.34 -11.37 1.82
CA SER A 98 -18.62 -11.15 1.14
C SER A 98 -18.42 -10.43 -0.20
N THR A 99 -17.44 -9.52 -0.28
CA THR A 99 -17.05 -8.84 -1.52
C THR A 99 -16.70 -9.84 -2.62
N PHE A 100 -16.04 -10.97 -2.32
CA PHE A 100 -15.69 -11.95 -3.36
C PHE A 100 -16.93 -12.49 -4.11
N ASN A 101 -18.08 -12.60 -3.44
CA ASN A 101 -19.31 -13.11 -4.05
C ASN A 101 -19.99 -12.09 -4.97
N PHE A 102 -19.81 -10.78 -4.74
CA PHE A 102 -20.47 -9.72 -5.52
C PHE A 102 -19.54 -9.03 -6.52
N TYR A 103 -18.26 -8.90 -6.16
CA TYR A 103 -17.20 -8.23 -6.90
C TYR A 103 -15.90 -9.04 -6.75
N PRO A 104 -15.84 -10.25 -7.33
CA PRO A 104 -14.64 -11.07 -7.26
C PRO A 104 -13.47 -10.33 -7.89
N ASN A 105 -12.29 -10.48 -7.30
CA ASN A 105 -11.05 -10.36 -8.03
C ASN A 105 -10.23 -11.63 -7.85
N TRP A 106 -9.17 -11.79 -8.63
CA TRP A 106 -8.32 -12.98 -8.56
C TRP A 106 -7.00 -12.64 -7.89
N GLY A 107 -7.01 -11.74 -6.91
CA GLY A 107 -5.86 -11.44 -6.06
C GLY A 107 -5.52 -12.61 -5.13
N SER A 108 -4.34 -12.54 -4.51
CA SER A 108 -3.86 -13.57 -3.59
C SER A 108 -3.23 -12.92 -2.38
N ASN A 109 -3.64 -13.37 -1.20
CA ASN A 109 -3.06 -12.95 0.07
C ASN A 109 -2.08 -13.98 0.64
N PHE A 110 -1.71 -15.02 -0.12
CA PHE A 110 -0.85 -16.09 0.36
C PHE A 110 0.48 -15.53 0.92
N PRO A 111 0.96 -16.01 2.09
CA PRO A 111 0.43 -17.11 2.92
C PRO A 111 -0.56 -16.67 4.01
N LEU A 112 -1.02 -15.42 3.98
CA LEU A 112 -1.83 -14.82 5.03
C LEU A 112 -3.27 -15.36 5.01
N ARG A 113 -3.84 -15.54 6.20
CA ARG A 113 -5.24 -15.97 6.41
C ARG A 113 -6.20 -14.83 6.08
N GLY A 114 -7.34 -15.13 5.45
CA GLY A 114 -8.40 -14.17 5.19
C GLY A 114 -8.17 -13.31 3.96
N ALA A 115 -9.07 -12.35 3.79
CA ALA A 115 -9.20 -11.55 2.59
C ALA A 115 -9.78 -10.17 2.92
N LYS A 116 -10.01 -9.34 1.89
CA LYS A 116 -10.76 -8.08 2.01
C LYS A 116 -12.01 -8.27 2.88
N GLU A 117 -12.30 -7.28 3.73
CA GLU A 117 -13.38 -7.24 4.74
C GLU A 117 -13.11 -8.05 6.02
N THR A 118 -12.04 -8.84 6.06
CA THR A 118 -11.71 -9.60 7.27
C THR A 118 -10.69 -8.88 8.12
N LEU A 119 -10.77 -9.08 9.43
CA LEU A 119 -9.73 -8.64 10.37
C LEU A 119 -8.55 -9.63 10.44
N TRP A 120 -8.46 -10.63 9.57
CA TRP A 120 -7.29 -11.51 9.48
C TRP A 120 -6.13 -10.82 8.73
N GLU A 121 -4.92 -11.37 8.82
CA GLU A 121 -3.73 -10.79 8.18
C GLU A 121 -3.94 -10.52 6.68
N GLY A 122 -4.57 -11.43 5.95
CA GLY A 122 -4.85 -11.28 4.52
C GLY A 122 -5.89 -10.22 4.20
N GLY A 123 -6.56 -9.63 5.19
CA GLY A 123 -7.45 -8.47 5.01
C GLY A 123 -6.78 -7.12 5.33
N VAL A 124 -5.86 -7.10 6.31
CA VAL A 124 -5.33 -5.84 6.89
C VAL A 124 -3.82 -5.66 6.75
N ARG A 125 -3.08 -6.71 6.39
CA ARG A 125 -1.63 -6.65 6.13
C ARG A 125 -1.40 -6.59 4.62
N SER A 126 -1.16 -5.38 4.14
CA SER A 126 -0.99 -5.06 2.73
C SER A 126 0.48 -4.98 2.31
N PRO A 127 0.82 -5.35 1.05
CA PRO A 127 2.14 -5.06 0.51
C PRO A 127 2.38 -3.54 0.49
N THR A 128 3.54 -3.14 0.99
CA THR A 128 3.98 -1.75 1.04
C THR A 128 5.47 -1.71 0.75
N PHE A 129 5.90 -0.77 -0.10
CA PHE A 129 7.30 -0.41 -0.22
C PHE A 129 7.46 1.09 -0.14
N ILE A 130 8.63 1.51 0.31
CA ILE A 130 9.02 2.91 0.35
C ILE A 130 10.39 3.07 -0.27
N TRP A 131 10.55 4.11 -1.09
CA TRP A 131 11.78 4.44 -1.78
C TRP A 131 12.14 5.91 -1.56
N SER A 132 13.41 6.17 -1.28
CA SER A 132 13.99 7.51 -1.28
C SER A 132 15.52 7.39 -1.30
N LYS A 133 16.21 8.33 -1.94
CA LYS A 133 17.67 8.47 -1.81
C LYS A 133 18.12 8.92 -0.41
N GLN A 134 17.19 9.39 0.44
CA GLN A 134 17.50 9.87 1.78
C GLN A 134 17.70 8.75 2.82
N PHE A 135 17.41 7.49 2.46
CA PHE A 135 17.47 6.36 3.38
C PHE A 135 18.90 5.81 3.50
N GLN A 136 19.35 5.56 4.74
CA GLN A 136 20.75 5.20 5.02
C GLN A 136 21.03 3.68 4.99
N SER A 137 20.00 2.85 5.16
CA SER A 137 20.15 1.40 5.35
C SER A 137 19.36 0.61 4.30
N ASN A 138 19.67 0.77 3.01
CA ASN A 138 18.90 0.18 1.89
C ASN A 138 19.77 -0.60 0.89
N PRO A 139 19.21 -1.61 0.20
CA PRO A 139 17.85 -2.14 0.34
C PRO A 139 17.68 -2.99 1.61
N ARG A 140 16.49 -2.98 2.22
CA ARG A 140 16.18 -3.84 3.36
C ARG A 140 14.69 -4.20 3.44
N VAL A 141 14.40 -5.27 4.18
CA VAL A 141 13.05 -5.55 4.69
C VAL A 141 12.92 -4.94 6.08
N TYR A 142 11.90 -4.10 6.27
CA TYR A 142 11.61 -3.50 7.56
C TYR A 142 10.52 -4.29 8.29
N ASN A 143 10.86 -4.90 9.43
CA ASN A 143 9.96 -5.76 10.20
C ASN A 143 9.23 -5.03 11.35
N GLY A 144 9.42 -3.71 11.51
CA GLY A 144 8.73 -2.94 12.54
C GLY A 144 7.25 -2.71 12.19
N MET A 145 6.39 -2.61 13.22
CA MET A 145 4.97 -2.32 13.01
C MET A 145 4.78 -0.94 12.39
N ILE A 146 4.08 -0.84 11.27
CA ILE A 146 3.64 0.44 10.70
C ILE A 146 2.15 0.28 10.37
N HIS A 147 1.38 1.32 10.68
CA HIS A 147 -0.04 1.40 10.35
C HIS A 147 -0.30 2.56 9.38
N ILE A 148 -1.37 2.51 8.59
CA ILE A 148 -1.69 3.56 7.60
C ILE A 148 -1.86 4.94 8.25
N THR A 149 -2.29 4.99 9.51
CA THR A 149 -2.41 6.24 10.29
C THR A 149 -1.06 6.89 10.58
N ASP A 150 0.05 6.15 10.52
CA ASP A 150 1.40 6.66 10.73
C ASP A 150 1.88 7.54 9.57
N TRP A 151 1.29 7.41 8.38
CA TRP A 151 1.76 8.16 7.20
C TRP A 151 1.62 9.67 7.35
N LEU A 152 0.55 10.16 7.98
CA LEU A 152 0.38 11.60 8.17
C LEU A 152 1.53 12.22 9.00
N PRO A 153 1.79 11.80 10.26
CA PRO A 153 2.89 12.37 11.04
C PRO A 153 4.26 12.06 10.44
N THR A 154 4.44 10.89 9.82
CA THR A 154 5.71 10.47 9.21
C THR A 154 6.07 11.33 8.00
N LEU A 155 5.15 11.50 7.05
CA LEU A 155 5.40 12.30 5.85
C LEU A 155 5.45 13.80 6.18
N TYR A 156 4.69 14.25 7.18
CA TYR A 156 4.79 15.63 7.66
C TYR A 156 6.18 15.93 8.24
N ARG A 157 6.73 15.02 9.07
CA ARG A 157 8.11 15.12 9.54
C ARG A 157 9.11 15.13 8.38
N ALA A 158 8.95 14.22 7.44
CA ALA A 158 9.85 14.08 6.29
C ALA A 158 9.88 15.35 5.42
N ALA A 159 8.75 16.06 5.33
CA ALA A 159 8.63 17.35 4.65
C ALA A 159 9.19 18.55 5.46
N GLY A 160 9.85 18.31 6.60
CA GLY A 160 10.39 19.36 7.48
C GLY A 160 9.37 19.94 8.48
N GLY A 161 8.19 19.32 8.61
CA GLY A 161 7.17 19.71 9.55
C GLY A 161 7.52 19.33 11.01
N PHE A 162 7.05 20.16 11.95
CA PHE A 162 7.15 19.86 13.38
C PHE A 162 5.90 19.09 13.82
N VAL A 163 6.01 17.79 14.08
CA VAL A 163 4.86 16.92 14.42
C VAL A 163 4.01 17.43 15.60
N THR A 164 4.57 18.25 16.47
CA THR A 164 3.85 18.96 17.56
C THR A 164 2.79 19.95 17.07
N ARG A 165 2.80 20.32 15.78
CA ARG A 165 1.76 21.14 15.13
C ARG A 165 0.57 20.32 14.64
N LEU A 166 0.68 19.00 14.62
CA LEU A 166 -0.46 18.13 14.31
C LEU A 166 -1.34 17.97 15.55
N PRO A 167 -2.63 17.65 15.40
CA PRO A 167 -3.51 17.44 16.53
C PRO A 167 -2.98 16.35 17.48
N ALA A 168 -3.02 16.63 18.79
CA ALA A 168 -2.51 15.70 19.81
C ALA A 168 -3.30 14.38 19.90
N TYR A 169 -4.52 14.34 19.34
CA TYR A 169 -5.41 13.18 19.34
C TYR A 169 -5.21 12.25 18.14
N LEU A 170 -4.17 12.44 17.32
CA LEU A 170 -3.89 11.52 16.22
C LEU A 170 -3.45 10.14 16.74
N ASP A 171 -4.04 9.08 16.19
CA ASP A 171 -3.63 7.70 16.49
C ASP A 171 -2.29 7.31 15.82
N GLY A 172 -1.86 8.09 14.82
CA GLY A 172 -0.63 7.88 14.07
C GLY A 172 0.63 8.21 14.89
N ARG A 173 1.69 7.46 14.67
CA ARG A 173 3.02 7.70 15.24
C ARG A 173 3.99 8.12 14.12
N ASP A 174 4.88 9.05 14.42
CA ASP A 174 5.95 9.45 13.50
C ASP A 174 6.99 8.30 13.39
N GLN A 175 7.11 7.72 12.20
CA GLN A 175 8.01 6.61 11.88
C GLN A 175 9.24 7.05 11.09
N TRP A 176 9.47 8.35 10.89
CA TRP A 176 10.47 8.82 9.93
C TRP A 176 11.88 8.32 10.28
N ASN A 177 12.28 8.37 11.55
CA ASN A 177 13.58 7.85 11.98
C ASN A 177 13.64 6.32 11.87
N SER A 178 12.55 5.62 12.18
CA SER A 178 12.44 4.17 12.03
C SER A 178 12.67 3.73 10.59
N ILE A 179 12.10 4.47 9.63
CA ILE A 179 12.17 4.17 8.20
C ILE A 179 13.45 4.71 7.53
N SER A 180 13.93 5.90 7.89
CA SER A 180 15.11 6.48 7.24
C SER A 180 16.43 5.91 7.76
N LEU A 181 16.50 5.61 9.06
CA LEU A 181 17.70 5.14 9.75
C LEU A 181 17.68 3.64 10.05
N GLY A 182 16.52 2.98 9.94
CA GLY A 182 16.38 1.56 10.29
C GLY A 182 16.22 1.29 11.79
N LEU A 183 15.76 2.27 12.55
CA LEU A 183 15.49 2.10 13.99
C LEU A 183 14.22 1.25 14.23
N PRO A 184 14.06 0.69 15.45
CA PRO A 184 12.81 0.04 15.85
C PRO A 184 11.60 0.96 15.65
N SER A 185 10.44 0.36 15.39
CA SER A 185 9.20 1.13 15.19
C SER A 185 8.85 1.93 16.44
N ALA A 186 8.32 3.14 16.24
CA ALA A 186 7.72 3.94 17.30
C ALA A 186 6.35 3.39 17.76
N ARG A 187 5.89 2.30 17.14
CA ARG A 187 4.61 1.63 17.39
C ARG A 187 4.85 0.19 17.82
N ASN A 188 4.23 -0.18 18.93
CA ASN A 188 4.15 -1.54 19.46
C ASN A 188 2.74 -2.13 19.40
N GLU A 189 1.72 -1.30 19.21
CA GLU A 189 0.32 -1.76 19.10
C GLU A 189 -0.49 -0.93 18.11
N THR A 190 -1.56 -1.51 17.57
CA THR A 190 -2.58 -0.79 16.80
C THR A 190 -3.93 -1.43 16.96
N LEU A 191 -4.95 -0.62 17.25
CA LEU A 191 -6.34 -1.02 17.07
C LEU A 191 -6.60 -1.10 15.57
N VAL A 192 -7.07 -2.25 15.10
CA VAL A 192 -7.40 -2.46 13.67
C VAL A 192 -8.82 -1.97 13.41
N ASN A 193 -9.77 -2.43 14.21
CA ASN A 193 -11.16 -2.01 14.13
C ASN A 193 -11.93 -2.41 15.40
N ILE A 194 -13.02 -1.69 15.69
CA ILE A 194 -14.10 -2.12 16.58
C ILE A 194 -15.40 -1.86 15.82
N ASN A 195 -16.16 -2.92 15.57
CA ASN A 195 -17.45 -2.83 14.91
C ASN A 195 -18.50 -3.53 15.77
N GLU A 196 -19.34 -2.73 16.42
CA GLU A 196 -20.39 -3.20 17.31
C GLU A 196 -21.53 -3.90 16.55
N ASN A 197 -21.79 -3.49 15.30
CA ASN A 197 -22.85 -4.08 14.48
C ASN A 197 -22.50 -5.52 14.09
N ASP A 198 -21.26 -5.73 13.64
CA ASP A 198 -20.75 -7.04 13.24
C ASP A 198 -20.13 -7.82 14.41
N LYS A 199 -20.14 -7.23 15.61
CA LYS A 199 -19.56 -7.77 16.85
C LYS A 199 -18.13 -8.28 16.66
N ASN A 200 -17.32 -7.53 15.93
CA ASN A 200 -15.93 -7.86 15.69
C ASN A 200 -15.00 -6.74 16.16
N ALA A 201 -13.84 -7.12 16.68
CA ALA A 201 -12.78 -6.22 17.04
C ALA A 201 -11.43 -6.91 16.85
N ALA A 202 -10.39 -6.15 16.53
CA ALA A 202 -9.03 -6.67 16.48
C ALA A 202 -8.02 -5.60 16.91
N LEU A 203 -7.03 -6.04 17.68
CA LEU A 203 -5.84 -5.32 18.09
C LEU A 203 -4.64 -6.11 17.59
N ILE A 204 -3.58 -5.44 17.14
CA ILE A 204 -2.29 -6.09 16.92
C ILE A 204 -1.31 -5.51 17.92
N ALA A 205 -0.59 -6.35 18.64
CA ALA A 205 0.43 -5.93 19.61
C ALA A 205 1.73 -6.73 19.43
N VAL A 206 2.87 -6.07 19.71
CA VAL A 206 4.21 -6.66 19.73
C VAL A 206 4.56 -7.01 21.18
N TYR A 207 4.52 -8.30 21.52
CA TYR A 207 4.92 -8.80 22.84
C TYR A 207 6.39 -9.23 22.90
N ASN A 208 6.99 -9.57 21.74
CA ASN A 208 8.42 -9.88 21.59
C ASN A 208 8.94 -9.25 20.29
N PRO A 209 10.23 -8.83 20.20
CA PRO A 209 10.77 -8.22 18.98
C PRO A 209 10.56 -9.11 17.75
N GLY A 210 9.68 -8.69 16.83
CA GLY A 210 9.40 -9.38 15.56
C GLY A 210 8.21 -10.34 15.55
N SER A 211 7.54 -10.59 16.68
CA SER A 211 6.33 -11.42 16.73
C SER A 211 5.09 -10.57 16.99
N PHE A 212 4.15 -10.57 16.02
CA PHE A 212 2.87 -9.90 16.12
C PHE A 212 1.80 -10.87 16.62
N TYR A 213 1.03 -10.45 17.62
CA TYR A 213 -0.14 -11.18 18.12
C TYR A 213 -1.40 -10.40 17.77
N LYS A 214 -2.42 -11.13 17.34
CA LYS A 214 -3.74 -10.65 16.94
C LYS A 214 -4.81 -11.34 17.78
#